data_AF-A0A345I203-F1
#
_entry.id   AF-A0A345I203-F1
#
_cell.length_a   1.000
_cell.length_b   1.000
_cell.length_c   1.000
_cell.angle_alpha   90.00
_cell.angle_beta   90.00
_cell.angle_gamma   90.00
#
_symmetry.space_group_name_H-M   'P 1'
#
loop_
_entity.id
_entity.type
_entity.pdbx_description
1 polymer ?
#
loop_
_entity_poly.entity_id
_entity_poly.type
_entity_poly.pdbx_seq_one_letter_code
_entity_poly.pdbx_strand_id
1 'polypeptide(L)'
;MARLNAAPDDEALAALREVCASTAWAHALLARRPYATADDLLAAGDSATGELDGADLDEAMAGHPPIGRPRPGDPASAREQRGMADASDALRAEMLDLNLAYQERFGHVFLICATGASAEDMRDALRTRLGHPPEREREIARAELGRINRIRLARLATIVTDGTGHEPEEEEAVQEPEPLTEATGQEQSAAAPASVSTHILDTSLGRPAAGVPVTLAALGEGPGARWTALGGARTDGDGRCKELPALPAGTVRVRLDFETDPYLTAKNADGDDGSDDGGAPFFPEVTVAFRVRPGRHYHVPLLLNPFGYSVYRGS
;
A
#
# COMPACT_ATOMS: atom_id res chain seq x y z
N MET A 1 16.09 4.24 -9.13
CA MET A 1 17.05 3.12 -9.27
C MET A 1 18.48 3.57 -9.59
N ALA A 2 18.74 4.26 -10.71
CA ALA A 2 20.10 4.61 -11.15
C ALA A 2 20.96 5.30 -10.08
N ARG A 3 20.38 6.26 -9.33
CA ARG A 3 21.13 6.98 -8.28
C ARG A 3 21.41 6.15 -7.02
N LEU A 4 20.62 5.13 -6.68
CA LEU A 4 20.98 4.20 -5.59
C LEU A 4 22.15 3.28 -6.02
N ASN A 5 22.14 2.82 -7.28
CA ASN A 5 23.21 1.97 -7.82
C ASN A 5 24.54 2.72 -8.01
N ALA A 6 24.48 4.02 -8.32
CA ALA A 6 25.66 4.85 -8.58
C ALA A 6 26.15 5.63 -7.35
N ALA A 7 25.38 5.71 -6.27
CA ALA A 7 25.75 6.43 -5.05
C ALA A 7 26.98 5.78 -4.38
N PRO A 8 27.87 6.59 -3.78
CA PRO A 8 28.89 6.10 -2.85
C PRO A 8 28.29 5.21 -1.75
N ASP A 9 29.09 4.26 -1.25
CA ASP A 9 28.62 3.25 -0.30
C ASP A 9 28.08 3.87 1.00
N ASP A 10 28.70 4.93 1.49
CA ASP A 10 28.28 5.66 2.68
C ASP A 10 26.95 6.41 2.48
N GLU A 11 26.77 7.07 1.34
CA GLU A 11 25.50 7.73 0.99
C GLU A 11 24.36 6.73 0.81
N ALA A 12 24.62 5.62 0.11
CA ALA A 12 23.63 4.56 -0.09
C ALA A 12 23.28 3.87 1.23
N LEU A 13 24.26 3.63 2.10
CA LEU A 13 24.04 3.06 3.42
C LEU A 13 23.21 3.98 4.30
N ALA A 14 23.48 5.29 4.29
CA ALA A 14 22.68 6.28 5.03
C ALA A 14 21.22 6.27 4.54
N ALA A 15 20.99 6.27 3.22
CA ALA A 15 19.64 6.20 2.66
C ALA A 15 18.90 4.90 3.02
N LEU A 16 19.61 3.76 3.07
CA LEU A 16 19.03 2.47 3.48
C LEU A 16 18.73 2.43 4.99
N ARG A 17 19.56 3.08 5.82
CA ARG A 17 19.35 3.21 7.27
C ARG A 17 18.12 4.06 7.64
N GLU A 18 17.73 4.99 6.77
CA GLU A 18 16.45 5.72 6.90
C GLU A 18 15.23 4.81 6.60
N VAL A 19 15.42 3.76 5.79
CA VAL A 19 14.35 2.78 5.54
C VAL A 19 14.19 1.83 6.72
N CYS A 20 15.29 1.20 7.14
CA CYS A 20 15.31 0.25 8.24
C CYS A 20 16.51 0.54 9.15
N ALA A 21 16.27 0.61 10.46
CA ALA A 21 17.32 0.89 11.43
C ALA A 21 18.28 -0.29 11.65
N SER A 22 18.04 -1.47 11.08
CA SER A 22 18.98 -2.59 11.17
C SER A 22 20.22 -2.34 10.30
N THR A 23 21.39 -2.44 10.93
CA THR A 23 22.69 -2.37 10.25
C THR A 23 22.86 -3.54 9.29
N ALA A 24 22.57 -4.77 9.74
CA ALA A 24 22.67 -5.97 8.92
C ALA A 24 21.78 -5.89 7.66
N TRP A 25 20.55 -5.41 7.82
CA TRP A 25 19.63 -5.21 6.71
C TRP A 25 20.20 -4.23 5.67
N ALA A 26 20.68 -3.07 6.11
CA ALA A 26 21.20 -2.04 5.22
C ALA A 26 22.45 -2.52 4.45
N HIS A 27 23.37 -3.21 5.13
CA HIS A 27 24.55 -3.81 4.49
C HIS A 27 24.19 -4.92 3.50
N ALA A 28 23.19 -5.76 3.80
CA ALA A 28 22.74 -6.80 2.90
C ALA A 28 22.23 -6.23 1.56
N LEU A 29 21.51 -5.10 1.60
CA LEU A 29 21.07 -4.42 0.38
C LEU A 29 22.22 -3.71 -0.34
N LEU A 30 23.10 -3.04 0.41
CA LEU A 30 24.26 -2.36 -0.17
C LEU A 30 25.13 -3.32 -0.98
N ALA A 31 25.39 -4.51 -0.45
CA ALA A 31 26.23 -5.54 -1.06
C ALA A 31 25.60 -6.21 -2.30
N ARG A 32 24.27 -6.11 -2.46
CA ARG A 32 23.53 -6.70 -3.59
C ARG A 32 23.35 -5.72 -4.77
N ARG A 33 23.88 -4.49 -4.67
CA ARG A 33 23.92 -3.57 -5.81
C ARG A 33 24.84 -4.12 -6.92
N PRO A 34 24.54 -3.82 -8.21
CA PRO A 34 23.42 -3.01 -8.68
C PRO A 34 22.12 -3.81 -8.84
N TYR A 35 20.99 -3.16 -8.60
CA TYR A 35 19.67 -3.70 -8.87
C TYR A 35 19.19 -3.33 -10.28
N ALA A 36 18.67 -4.30 -11.03
CA ALA A 36 18.20 -4.05 -12.39
C ALA A 36 16.85 -3.30 -12.42
N THR A 37 15.94 -3.66 -11.51
CA THR A 37 14.60 -3.08 -11.39
C THR A 37 14.27 -2.67 -9.96
N ALA A 38 13.21 -1.88 -9.79
CA ALA A 38 12.66 -1.59 -8.47
C ALA A 38 12.15 -2.86 -7.78
N ASP A 39 11.58 -3.81 -8.54
CA ASP A 39 11.11 -5.08 -7.98
C ASP A 39 12.25 -5.94 -7.43
N ASP A 40 13.44 -5.92 -8.07
CA ASP A 40 14.63 -6.61 -7.54
C ASP A 40 15.08 -6.03 -6.19
N LEU A 41 15.02 -4.70 -6.04
CA LEU A 41 15.33 -4.02 -4.79
C LEU A 41 14.31 -4.37 -3.70
N LEU A 42 13.02 -4.39 -4.03
CA LEU A 42 11.97 -4.75 -3.08
C LEU A 42 12.09 -6.23 -2.66
N ALA A 43 12.35 -7.13 -3.61
CA ALA A 43 12.58 -8.55 -3.31
C ALA A 43 13.83 -8.76 -2.44
N ALA A 44 14.91 -8.02 -2.69
CA ALA A 44 16.09 -8.04 -1.83
C ALA A 44 15.80 -7.50 -0.43
N GLY A 45 14.96 -6.47 -0.30
CA GLY A 45 14.45 -5.94 0.96
C GLY A 45 13.66 -6.97 1.77
N ASP A 46 12.79 -7.72 1.10
CA ASP A 46 11.99 -8.79 1.71
C ASP A 46 12.87 -9.95 2.19
N SER A 47 13.82 -10.42 1.36
CA SER A 47 14.79 -11.46 1.74
C SER A 47 15.67 -11.01 2.91
N ALA A 48 16.22 -9.79 2.86
CA ALA A 48 17.05 -9.27 3.95
C ALA A 48 16.27 -9.16 5.27
N THR A 49 14.97 -8.83 5.22
CA THR A 49 14.11 -8.80 6.42
C THR A 49 13.84 -10.21 6.95
N GLY A 50 13.65 -11.19 6.07
CA GLY A 50 13.49 -12.60 6.41
C GLY A 50 14.72 -13.22 7.08
N GLU A 51 15.90 -12.75 6.71
CA GLU A 51 17.21 -13.24 7.16
C GLU A 51 17.67 -12.61 8.49
N LEU A 52 17.03 -11.55 8.98
CA LEU A 52 17.41 -10.90 10.25
C LEU A 52 17.31 -11.88 11.42
N ASP A 53 18.36 -11.93 12.23
CA ASP A 53 18.38 -12.77 13.42
C ASP A 53 17.61 -12.14 14.60
N GLY A 54 17.91 -12.61 15.81
CA GLY A 54 17.45 -12.01 17.07
C GLY A 54 17.79 -10.52 17.15
N ALA A 55 19.08 -10.23 17.29
CA ALA A 55 19.58 -8.91 17.58
C ALA A 55 19.28 -7.92 16.45
N ASP A 56 19.36 -8.36 15.20
CA ASP A 56 19.10 -7.52 14.03
C ASP A 56 17.64 -7.04 13.98
N LEU A 57 16.69 -7.93 14.32
CA LEU A 57 15.28 -7.56 14.37
C LEU A 57 15.00 -6.60 15.54
N ASP A 58 15.66 -6.79 16.68
CA ASP A 58 15.52 -5.90 17.83
C ASP A 58 16.10 -4.50 17.52
N GLU A 59 17.25 -4.42 16.84
CA GLU A 59 17.82 -3.16 16.35
C GLU A 59 16.85 -2.46 15.39
N ALA A 60 16.27 -3.21 14.44
CA ALA A 60 15.28 -2.66 13.52
C ALA A 60 14.09 -2.07 14.27
N MET A 61 13.50 -2.83 15.20
CA MET A 61 12.32 -2.43 15.97
C MET A 61 12.59 -1.25 16.90
N ALA A 62 13.76 -1.16 17.53
CA ALA A 62 14.16 -0.02 18.36
C ALA A 62 14.18 1.30 17.58
N GLY A 63 14.36 1.21 16.26
CA GLY A 63 14.23 2.33 15.33
C GLY A 63 12.79 2.76 15.05
N HIS A 64 11.75 2.18 15.63
CA HIS A 64 10.36 2.59 15.36
C HIS A 64 9.72 3.37 16.52
N PRO A 65 9.05 4.51 16.24
CA PRO A 65 8.25 5.20 17.26
C PRO A 65 6.98 4.40 17.60
N PRO A 66 6.51 4.43 18.86
CA PRO A 66 5.25 3.80 19.25
C PRO A 66 4.04 4.31 18.45
N ILE A 67 3.05 3.45 18.23
CA ILE A 67 1.81 3.82 17.55
C ILE A 67 1.05 4.87 18.37
N GLY A 68 0.70 5.99 17.73
CA GLY A 68 0.04 7.14 18.36
C GLY A 68 0.98 8.17 18.96
N ARG A 69 2.30 7.97 18.84
CA ARG A 69 3.33 8.93 19.20
C ARG A 69 4.33 9.07 18.05
N PRO A 70 3.93 9.69 16.92
CA PRO A 70 4.86 9.92 15.81
C PRO A 70 6.05 10.76 16.29
N ARG A 71 7.23 10.56 15.70
CA ARG A 71 8.39 11.39 16.05
C ARG A 71 8.12 12.85 15.64
N PRO A 72 8.30 13.83 16.55
CA PRO A 72 8.18 15.24 16.19
C PRO A 72 9.11 15.59 15.03
N GLY A 73 8.57 16.22 13.99
CA GLY A 73 9.37 16.64 12.83
C GLY A 73 9.74 15.54 11.84
N ASP A 74 9.19 14.32 11.96
CA ASP A 74 9.37 13.21 11.02
C ASP A 74 8.10 12.99 10.17
N PRO A 75 8.05 13.52 8.92
CA PRO A 75 6.88 13.40 8.06
C PRO A 75 6.61 11.96 7.59
N ALA A 76 7.59 11.05 7.65
CA ALA A 76 7.38 9.65 7.31
C ALA A 76 6.64 8.95 8.45
N SER A 77 7.10 9.15 9.69
CA SER A 77 6.45 8.63 10.90
C SER A 77 5.00 9.11 11.04
N ALA A 78 4.74 10.41 10.84
CA ALA A 78 3.39 10.97 10.91
C ALA A 78 2.45 10.39 9.83
N ARG A 79 2.96 10.18 8.62
CA ARG A 79 2.17 9.67 7.47
C ARG A 79 1.87 8.18 7.58
N GLU A 80 2.81 7.42 8.13
CA GLU A 80 2.64 5.99 8.41
C GLU A 80 1.56 5.74 9.46
N GLN A 81 1.51 6.57 10.51
CA GLN A 81 0.54 6.42 11.60
C GLN A 81 -0.70 7.33 11.46
N ARG A 82 -1.00 7.82 10.25
CA ARG A 82 -2.13 8.74 10.00
C ARG A 82 -3.48 8.21 10.49
N GLY A 83 -3.65 6.89 10.56
CA GLY A 83 -4.87 6.27 11.08
C GLY A 83 -5.19 6.68 12.51
N MET A 84 -4.18 7.15 13.26
CA MET A 84 -4.33 7.66 14.62
C MET A 84 -4.56 9.18 14.68
N ALA A 85 -4.64 9.89 13.55
CA ALA A 85 -4.78 11.35 13.55
C ALA A 85 -6.15 11.80 14.11
N ASP A 86 -7.21 11.08 13.79
CA ASP A 86 -8.59 11.42 14.18
C ASP A 86 -9.11 10.58 15.37
N ALA A 87 -8.23 9.82 16.03
CA ALA A 87 -8.58 8.98 17.16
C ALA A 87 -9.07 9.81 18.36
N SER A 88 -10.16 9.36 18.99
CA SER A 88 -10.68 9.96 20.21
C SER A 88 -9.68 9.88 21.38
N ASP A 89 -9.78 10.79 22.34
CA ASP A 89 -8.90 10.79 23.53
C ASP A 89 -8.99 9.47 24.31
N ALA A 90 -10.19 8.87 24.38
CA ALA A 90 -10.40 7.58 25.00
C ALA A 90 -9.62 6.46 24.27
N LEU A 91 -9.67 6.44 22.94
CA LEU A 91 -8.94 5.46 22.13
C LEU A 91 -7.42 5.67 22.21
N ARG A 92 -6.95 6.91 22.28
CA ARG A 92 -5.51 7.22 22.47
C ARG A 92 -5.00 6.76 23.83
N ALA A 93 -5.77 6.99 24.89
CA ALA A 93 -5.45 6.51 26.24
C ALA A 93 -5.39 4.98 26.26
N GLU A 94 -6.37 4.33 25.65
CA GLU A 94 -6.39 2.87 25.56
C GLU A 94 -5.20 2.31 24.77
N MET A 95 -4.89 2.91 23.61
CA MET A 95 -3.72 2.54 22.82
C MET A 95 -2.42 2.71 23.62
N LEU A 96 -2.32 3.74 24.45
CA LEU A 96 -1.15 3.93 25.31
C LEU A 96 -1.00 2.77 26.30
N ASP A 97 -2.07 2.44 27.02
CA ASP A 97 -2.05 1.35 28.00
C ASP A 97 -1.70 0.00 27.35
N LEU A 98 -2.28 -0.27 26.19
CA LEU A 98 -2.00 -1.48 25.42
C LEU A 98 -0.54 -1.52 24.91
N ASN A 99 0.01 -0.39 24.45
CA ASN A 99 1.42 -0.32 24.02
C ASN A 99 2.37 -0.59 25.19
N LEU A 100 2.07 -0.06 26.38
CA LEU A 100 2.87 -0.30 27.59
C LEU A 100 2.83 -1.78 27.99
N ALA A 101 1.63 -2.38 28.03
CA ALA A 101 1.47 -3.81 28.31
C ALA A 101 2.20 -4.69 27.28
N TYR A 102 2.20 -4.29 26.01
CA TYR A 102 2.90 -5.00 24.95
C TYR A 102 4.42 -4.92 25.13
N GLN A 103 4.96 -3.74 25.41
CA GLN A 103 6.39 -3.56 25.65
C GLN A 103 6.86 -4.31 26.90
N GLU A 104 6.06 -4.32 27.97
CA GLU A 104 6.36 -5.08 29.18
C GLU A 104 6.42 -6.59 28.89
N ARG A 105 5.49 -7.11 28.08
CA ARG A 105 5.41 -8.54 27.76
C ARG A 105 6.49 -9.01 26.78
N PHE A 106 6.72 -8.26 25.70
CA PHE A 106 7.56 -8.70 24.58
C PHE A 106 8.94 -8.03 24.54
N GLY A 107 9.17 -6.99 25.36
CA GLY A 107 10.47 -6.31 25.44
C GLY A 107 10.78 -5.38 24.26
N HIS A 108 9.83 -5.17 23.36
CA HIS A 108 9.99 -4.29 22.20
C HIS A 108 8.68 -3.55 21.87
N VAL A 109 8.78 -2.51 21.04
CA VAL A 109 7.62 -1.73 20.60
C VAL A 109 6.63 -2.60 19.82
N PHE A 110 5.34 -2.27 19.93
CA PHE A 110 4.34 -2.81 19.03
C PHE A 110 4.58 -2.28 17.62
N LEU A 111 4.93 -3.20 16.71
CA LEU A 111 5.20 -2.88 15.32
C LEU A 111 4.05 -3.36 14.45
N ILE A 112 3.44 -2.45 13.68
CA ILE A 112 2.42 -2.77 12.67
C ILE A 112 2.59 -1.84 11.47
N CYS A 113 2.38 -2.37 10.27
CA CYS A 113 2.26 -1.56 9.08
C CYS A 113 0.94 -0.76 9.11
N ALA A 114 0.96 0.40 9.75
CA ALA A 114 -0.21 1.27 9.93
C ALA A 114 -0.74 1.92 8.64
N THR A 115 -0.07 1.73 7.50
CA THR A 115 -0.52 2.30 6.22
C THR A 115 -1.87 1.71 5.81
N GLY A 116 -2.91 2.53 5.93
CA GLY A 116 -4.28 2.15 5.55
C GLY A 116 -5.13 1.57 6.68
N ALA A 117 -4.55 1.33 7.86
CA ALA A 117 -5.28 0.89 9.04
C ALA A 117 -5.94 2.07 9.77
N SER A 118 -7.15 1.86 10.31
CA SER A 118 -7.76 2.79 11.26
C SER A 118 -7.14 2.67 12.65
N ALA A 119 -7.45 3.62 13.54
CA ALA A 119 -7.03 3.56 14.94
C ALA A 119 -7.60 2.33 15.65
N GLU A 120 -8.85 1.98 15.36
CA GLU A 120 -9.55 0.81 15.88
C GLU A 120 -8.91 -0.49 15.39
N ASP A 121 -8.55 -0.58 14.10
CA ASP A 121 -7.85 -1.76 13.56
C ASP A 121 -6.52 -1.99 14.27
N MET A 122 -5.76 -0.90 14.50
CA MET A 122 -4.48 -0.98 15.21
C MET A 122 -4.67 -1.40 16.67
N ARG A 123 -5.71 -0.90 17.35
CA ARG A 123 -6.07 -1.33 18.71
C ARG A 123 -6.45 -2.80 18.76
N ASP A 124 -7.30 -3.26 17.85
CA ASP A 124 -7.80 -4.63 17.85
C ASP A 124 -6.67 -5.61 17.51
N ALA A 125 -5.81 -5.26 16.54
CA ALA A 125 -4.59 -6.02 16.26
C ALA A 125 -3.66 -6.10 17.48
N LEU A 126 -3.46 -4.99 18.20
CA LEU A 126 -2.65 -4.94 19.41
C LEU A 126 -3.23 -5.83 20.53
N ARG A 127 -4.54 -5.76 20.77
CA ARG A 127 -5.25 -6.62 21.74
C ARG A 127 -5.12 -8.10 21.41
N THR A 128 -5.32 -8.48 20.15
CA THR A 128 -5.15 -9.87 19.71
C THR A 128 -3.71 -10.34 19.91
N ARG A 129 -2.74 -9.51 19.50
CA ARG A 129 -1.30 -9.84 19.55
C ARG A 129 -0.75 -9.94 20.96
N LEU A 130 -1.30 -9.18 21.91
CA LEU A 130 -1.05 -9.37 23.33
C LEU A 130 -1.37 -10.78 23.81
N GLY A 131 -2.24 -11.54 23.13
CA GLY A 131 -2.55 -12.93 23.47
C GLY A 131 -1.52 -13.95 22.99
N HIS A 132 -0.65 -13.60 22.04
CA HIS A 132 0.23 -14.56 21.36
C HIS A 132 1.44 -15.00 22.20
N PRO A 133 1.98 -16.22 21.97
CA PRO A 133 3.28 -16.58 22.50
C PRO A 133 4.39 -15.71 21.87
N PRO A 134 5.47 -15.39 22.60
CA PRO A 134 6.54 -14.49 22.12
C PRO A 134 7.14 -14.86 20.76
N GLU A 135 7.31 -16.15 20.50
CA GLU A 135 7.89 -16.64 19.24
C GLU A 135 7.01 -16.32 18.05
N ARG A 136 5.69 -16.51 18.20
CA ARG A 136 4.70 -16.17 17.18
C ARG A 136 4.64 -14.66 16.96
N GLU A 137 4.66 -13.90 18.04
CA GLU A 137 4.61 -12.45 17.95
C GLU A 137 5.85 -11.89 17.23
N ARG A 138 7.00 -12.52 17.43
CA ARG A 138 8.24 -12.16 16.74
C ARG A 138 8.17 -12.39 15.23
N GLU A 139 7.56 -13.48 14.78
CA GLU A 139 7.31 -13.73 13.36
C GLU A 139 6.37 -12.68 12.77
N ILE A 140 5.32 -12.31 13.51
CA ILE A 140 4.38 -11.26 13.09
C ILE A 140 5.11 -9.93 12.98
N ALA A 141 5.90 -9.53 13.98
CA ALA A 141 6.68 -8.31 13.95
C ALA A 141 7.65 -8.25 12.76
N ARG A 142 8.31 -9.36 12.41
CA ARG A 142 9.15 -9.45 11.20
C ARG A 142 8.34 -9.25 9.92
N ALA A 143 7.16 -9.85 9.82
CA ALA A 143 6.28 -9.66 8.67
C ALA A 143 5.80 -8.20 8.54
N GLU A 144 5.45 -7.55 9.66
CA GLU A 144 5.08 -6.13 9.70
C GLU A 144 6.25 -5.24 9.28
N LEU A 145 7.46 -5.52 9.78
CA LEU A 145 8.68 -4.82 9.40
C LEU A 145 8.93 -4.91 7.89
N GLY A 146 8.76 -6.11 7.29
CA GLY A 146 8.91 -6.31 5.85
C GLY A 146 7.95 -5.42 5.05
N ARG A 147 6.68 -5.34 5.45
CA ARG A 147 5.70 -4.44 4.80
C ARG A 147 6.10 -2.97 4.91
N ILE A 148 6.56 -2.53 6.08
CA ILE A 148 7.02 -1.15 6.30
C ILE A 148 8.25 -0.85 5.42
N ASN A 149 9.25 -1.73 5.44
CA ASN A 149 10.47 -1.62 4.63
C ASN A 149 10.13 -1.55 3.15
N ARG A 150 9.20 -2.38 2.66
CA ARG A 150 8.76 -2.38 1.26
C ARG A 150 8.14 -1.03 0.85
N ILE A 151 7.28 -0.44 1.69
CA ILE A 151 6.68 0.88 1.44
C ILE A 151 7.75 1.97 1.40
N ARG A 152 8.69 1.95 2.34
CA ARG A 152 9.78 2.92 2.43
C ARG A 152 10.77 2.79 1.27
N LEU A 153 11.17 1.56 0.91
CA LEU A 153 12.01 1.28 -0.26
C LEU A 153 11.35 1.73 -1.57
N ALA A 154 10.05 1.48 -1.74
CA ALA A 154 9.34 1.95 -2.93
C ALA A 154 9.39 3.48 -3.06
N ARG A 155 9.25 4.22 -1.95
CA ARG A 155 9.42 5.69 -1.93
C ARG A 155 10.86 6.11 -2.23
N LEU A 156 11.84 5.41 -1.67
CA LEU A 156 13.24 5.68 -1.97
C LEU A 156 13.53 5.47 -3.46
N ALA A 157 12.94 4.44 -4.08
CA ALA A 157 13.10 4.14 -5.49
C ALA A 157 12.47 5.22 -6.41
N THR A 158 11.39 5.88 -5.99
CA THR A 158 10.68 6.94 -6.74
C THR A 158 11.24 8.34 -6.49
N ILE A 159 11.67 8.70 -5.28
CA ILE A 159 12.33 10.00 -5.01
C ILE A 159 13.64 10.12 -5.81
N VAL A 160 14.26 8.98 -6.10
CA VAL A 160 15.49 8.88 -6.89
C VAL A 160 15.25 9.08 -8.41
N THR A 161 14.01 9.15 -8.89
CA THR A 161 13.69 9.45 -10.30
C THR A 161 13.41 10.93 -10.58
N ASP A 162 12.95 11.72 -9.60
CA ASP A 162 12.54 13.13 -9.79
C ASP A 162 13.63 14.15 -9.40
N GLY A 163 14.89 13.85 -9.70
CA GLY A 163 16.05 14.68 -9.35
C GLY A 163 16.21 15.99 -10.14
N THR A 164 15.14 16.76 -10.36
CA THR A 164 15.25 18.19 -10.69
C THR A 164 14.79 18.99 -9.49
N GLY A 165 15.76 19.41 -8.68
CA GLY A 165 15.53 20.36 -7.60
C GLY A 165 15.03 21.69 -8.15
N HIS A 166 13.87 22.11 -7.68
CA HIS A 166 13.52 23.52 -7.64
C HIS A 166 12.67 23.75 -6.39
N GLU A 167 13.30 24.25 -5.34
CA GLU A 167 12.56 25.00 -4.33
C GLU A 167 12.11 26.30 -5.01
N PRO A 168 10.83 26.69 -4.94
CA PRO A 168 10.47 28.05 -5.29
C PRO A 168 10.78 28.93 -4.09
N GLU A 169 11.79 29.77 -4.26
CA GLU A 169 12.09 30.92 -3.41
C GLU A 169 10.87 31.85 -3.35
N GLU A 170 10.61 32.35 -2.15
CA GLU A 170 9.70 33.45 -1.87
C GLU A 170 10.22 34.73 -2.52
N GLU A 171 9.45 35.33 -3.43
CA GLU A 171 9.59 36.75 -3.75
C GLU A 171 8.20 37.42 -3.78
N GLU A 172 7.98 38.25 -2.76
CA GLU A 172 6.98 39.30 -2.74
C GLU A 172 7.26 40.30 -3.86
N ALA A 173 6.29 40.53 -4.74
CA ALA A 173 6.18 41.79 -5.46
C ALA A 173 4.70 42.11 -5.73
N VAL A 174 4.26 43.18 -5.09
CA VAL A 174 2.97 43.84 -5.24
C VAL A 174 2.86 44.47 -6.63
N GLN A 175 1.80 44.16 -7.39
CA GLN A 175 1.28 45.07 -8.42
C GLN A 175 -0.22 44.86 -8.62
N GLU A 176 -0.97 45.94 -8.41
CA GLU A 176 -2.43 46.06 -8.62
C GLU A 176 -2.82 46.08 -10.13
N PRO A 177 -4.10 45.80 -10.46
CA PRO A 177 -4.53 45.30 -11.76
C PRO A 177 -5.02 46.42 -12.71
N GLU A 178 -5.24 46.08 -13.99
CA GLU A 178 -6.32 46.57 -14.91
C GLU A 178 -5.98 46.22 -16.39
N PRO A 179 -6.93 46.18 -17.35
CA PRO A 179 -8.30 45.64 -17.31
C PRO A 179 -8.59 44.65 -18.46
N LEU A 180 -9.82 44.14 -18.47
CA LEU A 180 -10.41 43.15 -19.40
C LEU A 180 -10.29 43.49 -20.90
N THR A 181 -9.94 42.47 -21.70
CA THR A 181 -10.38 42.35 -23.10
C THR A 181 -10.88 40.92 -23.37
N GLU A 182 -12.15 40.82 -23.72
CA GLU A 182 -12.78 39.62 -24.28
C GLU A 182 -12.17 39.27 -25.64
N ALA A 183 -11.79 38.00 -25.83
CA ALA A 183 -11.73 37.39 -27.15
C ALA A 183 -11.78 35.85 -27.02
N THR A 184 -12.95 35.33 -27.38
CA THR A 184 -13.15 34.16 -28.26
C THR A 184 -12.45 32.84 -27.96
N GLY A 185 -13.27 31.86 -27.56
CA GLY A 185 -13.26 30.51 -28.14
C GLY A 185 -11.95 29.73 -28.00
N GLN A 186 -11.69 29.21 -26.81
CA GLN A 186 -10.77 28.08 -26.67
C GLN A 186 -11.59 26.79 -26.64
N GLU A 187 -11.47 26.02 -27.72
CA GLU A 187 -11.80 24.60 -27.72
C GLU A 187 -11.16 23.96 -26.48
N GLN A 188 -11.99 23.44 -25.59
CA GLN A 188 -11.54 22.59 -24.50
C GLN A 188 -10.82 21.41 -25.12
N SER A 189 -9.48 21.45 -25.13
CA SER A 189 -8.67 20.26 -25.36
C SER A 189 -9.20 19.17 -24.43
N ALA A 190 -9.89 18.18 -24.99
CA ALA A 190 -10.47 17.09 -24.23
C ALA A 190 -9.35 16.40 -23.45
N ALA A 191 -9.35 16.56 -22.13
CA ALA A 191 -8.38 15.90 -21.26
C ALA A 191 -8.44 14.39 -21.54
N ALA A 192 -7.28 13.75 -21.68
CA ALA A 192 -7.19 12.32 -21.96
C ALA A 192 -8.07 11.52 -20.97
N PRO A 193 -8.73 10.43 -21.40
CA PRO A 193 -9.54 9.64 -20.48
C PRO A 193 -8.69 9.05 -19.36
N ALA A 194 -9.29 8.82 -18.20
CA ALA A 194 -8.63 8.09 -17.13
C ALA A 194 -8.37 6.64 -17.55
N SER A 195 -7.34 6.01 -16.99
CA SER A 195 -7.06 4.58 -17.18
C SER A 195 -7.07 3.83 -15.85
N VAL A 196 -7.45 2.56 -15.90
CA VAL A 196 -7.57 1.69 -14.72
C VAL A 196 -6.77 0.42 -14.96
N SER A 197 -5.99 0.01 -13.96
CA SER A 197 -5.35 -1.31 -13.91
C SER A 197 -5.67 -1.98 -12.57
N THR A 198 -5.54 -3.31 -12.51
CA THR A 198 -5.71 -4.05 -11.26
C THR A 198 -4.71 -5.19 -11.15
N HIS A 199 -4.60 -5.71 -9.93
CA HIS A 199 -3.78 -6.85 -9.55
C HIS A 199 -4.47 -7.56 -8.39
N ILE A 200 -4.53 -8.89 -8.43
CA ILE A 200 -5.10 -9.70 -7.36
C ILE A 200 -4.00 -10.54 -6.72
N LEU A 201 -3.82 -10.37 -5.41
CA LEU A 201 -2.90 -11.17 -4.60
C LEU A 201 -3.71 -12.03 -3.63
N ASP A 202 -3.58 -13.35 -3.70
CA ASP A 202 -4.06 -14.23 -2.63
C ASP A 202 -3.07 -14.17 -1.46
N THR A 203 -3.50 -13.52 -0.40
CA THR A 203 -2.70 -13.28 0.81
C THR A 203 -2.62 -14.50 1.73
N SER A 204 -3.52 -15.47 1.58
CA SER A 204 -3.43 -16.73 2.35
C SER A 204 -2.40 -17.69 1.77
N LEU A 205 -2.09 -17.57 0.47
CA LEU A 205 -1.02 -18.33 -0.19
C LEU A 205 0.24 -17.50 -0.44
N GLY A 206 0.15 -16.17 -0.31
CA GLY A 206 1.22 -15.24 -0.67
C GLY A 206 1.56 -15.25 -2.15
N ARG A 207 0.57 -15.51 -3.03
CA ARG A 207 0.78 -15.69 -4.48
C ARG A 207 -0.24 -14.90 -5.30
N PRO A 208 0.10 -14.48 -6.53
CA PRO A 208 -0.87 -13.85 -7.42
C PRO A 208 -2.04 -14.78 -7.73
N ALA A 209 -3.25 -14.22 -7.78
CA ALA A 209 -4.46 -14.96 -8.15
C ALA A 209 -4.67 -14.87 -9.67
N ALA A 210 -4.18 -15.88 -10.39
CA ALA A 210 -4.28 -15.96 -11.84
C ALA A 210 -5.65 -16.48 -12.31
N GLY A 211 -6.09 -16.05 -13.50
CA GLY A 211 -7.29 -16.54 -14.18
C GLY A 211 -8.62 -15.96 -13.67
N VAL A 212 -8.61 -15.05 -12.71
CA VAL A 212 -9.80 -14.42 -12.12
C VAL A 212 -10.41 -13.44 -13.13
N PRO A 213 -11.68 -13.61 -13.55
CA PRO A 213 -12.38 -12.62 -14.37
C PRO A 213 -12.54 -11.28 -13.63
N VAL A 214 -12.29 -10.19 -14.34
CA VAL A 214 -12.51 -8.83 -13.86
C VAL A 214 -13.24 -8.01 -14.92
N THR A 215 -14.38 -7.43 -14.57
CA THR A 215 -15.16 -6.53 -15.44
C THR A 215 -15.04 -5.08 -14.96
N LEU A 216 -14.87 -4.15 -15.90
CA LEU A 216 -14.87 -2.72 -15.67
C LEU A 216 -16.22 -2.14 -16.13
N ALA A 217 -16.87 -1.35 -15.27
CA ALA A 217 -18.09 -0.62 -15.57
C ALA A 217 -17.93 0.87 -15.26
N ALA A 218 -18.69 1.72 -15.96
CA ALA A 218 -18.81 3.14 -15.67
C ALA A 218 -20.24 3.51 -15.30
N LEU A 219 -20.42 4.51 -14.44
CA LEU A 219 -21.73 5.04 -14.08
C LEU A 219 -22.03 6.27 -14.95
N GLY A 220 -23.17 6.24 -15.64
CA GLY A 220 -23.64 7.37 -16.45
C GLY A 220 -23.89 8.67 -15.65
N GLU A 221 -24.23 9.73 -16.38
CA GLU A 221 -24.56 11.03 -15.81
C GLU A 221 -26.07 11.21 -15.60
N GLY A 222 -26.44 12.06 -14.65
CA GLY A 222 -27.82 12.46 -14.38
C GLY A 222 -28.59 11.62 -13.35
N PRO A 223 -29.79 12.08 -12.95
CA PRO A 223 -30.66 11.37 -12.02
C PRO A 223 -31.08 10.01 -12.59
N GLY A 224 -30.93 8.94 -11.81
CA GLY A 224 -31.27 7.57 -12.24
C GLY A 224 -30.21 6.89 -13.12
N ALA A 225 -28.99 7.44 -13.18
CA ALA A 225 -27.86 6.83 -13.87
C ALA A 225 -27.64 5.37 -13.46
N ARG A 226 -27.28 4.53 -14.45
CA ARG A 226 -27.03 3.09 -14.27
C ARG A 226 -25.57 2.76 -14.58
N TRP A 227 -25.07 1.71 -13.93
CA TRP A 227 -23.78 1.11 -14.28
C TRP A 227 -23.88 0.43 -15.63
N THR A 228 -22.91 0.68 -16.51
CA THR A 228 -22.78 0.02 -17.82
C THR A 228 -21.43 -0.65 -17.89
N ALA A 229 -21.42 -1.97 -18.13
CA ALA A 229 -20.20 -2.74 -18.33
C ALA A 229 -19.51 -2.28 -19.63
N LEU A 230 -18.22 -1.97 -19.53
CA LEU A 230 -17.38 -1.55 -20.64
C LEU A 230 -16.59 -2.72 -21.24
N GLY A 231 -16.56 -3.86 -20.54
CA GLY A 231 -15.78 -5.05 -20.86
C GLY A 231 -14.85 -5.44 -19.71
N GLY A 232 -13.99 -6.42 -19.91
CA GLY A 232 -13.16 -6.98 -18.85
C GLY A 232 -11.99 -7.79 -19.38
N ALA A 233 -11.20 -8.34 -18.45
CA ALA A 233 -10.07 -9.23 -18.71
C ALA A 233 -10.01 -10.34 -17.65
N ARG A 234 -9.13 -11.31 -17.83
CA ARG A 234 -8.74 -12.26 -16.77
C ARG A 234 -7.35 -11.90 -16.26
N THR A 235 -7.12 -12.08 -14.98
CA THR A 235 -5.79 -11.88 -14.41
C THR A 235 -4.76 -12.82 -15.04
N ASP A 236 -3.59 -12.29 -15.37
CA ASP A 236 -2.47 -13.06 -15.91
C ASP A 236 -1.77 -13.90 -14.82
N GLY A 237 -0.65 -14.56 -15.16
CA GLY A 237 0.13 -15.35 -14.21
C GLY A 237 0.71 -14.55 -13.03
N ASP A 238 0.84 -13.23 -13.19
CA ASP A 238 1.23 -12.30 -12.13
C ASP A 238 0.01 -11.70 -11.43
N GLY A 239 -1.20 -12.23 -11.66
CA GLY A 239 -2.45 -11.76 -11.06
C GLY A 239 -2.95 -10.42 -11.61
N ARG A 240 -2.41 -9.92 -12.73
CA ARG A 240 -2.68 -8.54 -13.21
C ARG A 240 -3.66 -8.50 -14.37
N CYS A 241 -4.43 -7.42 -14.44
CA CYS A 241 -5.11 -6.98 -15.66
C CYS A 241 -4.45 -5.67 -16.10
N LYS A 242 -3.51 -5.77 -17.05
CA LYS A 242 -2.68 -4.63 -17.50
C LYS A 242 -3.46 -3.69 -18.43
N GLU A 243 -4.42 -4.21 -19.18
CA GLU A 243 -5.22 -3.45 -20.15
C GLU A 243 -6.71 -3.73 -19.94
N LEU A 244 -7.37 -2.87 -19.15
CA LEU A 244 -8.83 -2.83 -19.07
C LEU A 244 -9.38 -1.85 -20.13
N PRO A 245 -10.65 -2.00 -20.56
CA PRO A 245 -11.25 -1.13 -21.58
C PRO A 245 -11.10 0.36 -21.24
N ALA A 246 -10.87 1.18 -22.28
CA ALA A 246 -10.78 2.63 -22.12
C ALA A 246 -12.09 3.21 -21.57
N LEU A 247 -11.98 4.17 -20.67
CA LEU A 247 -13.15 4.84 -20.10
C LEU A 247 -13.72 5.88 -21.06
N PRO A 248 -15.05 5.99 -21.21
CA PRO A 248 -15.67 7.08 -21.95
C PRO A 248 -15.21 8.45 -21.42
N ALA A 249 -15.08 9.43 -22.32
CA ALA A 249 -14.75 10.80 -21.94
C ALA A 249 -15.76 11.34 -20.91
N GLY A 250 -15.28 12.09 -19.91
CA GLY A 250 -16.11 12.61 -18.83
C GLY A 250 -16.45 11.62 -17.72
N THR A 251 -16.04 10.35 -17.81
CA THR A 251 -16.28 9.38 -16.73
C THR A 251 -15.65 9.84 -15.41
N VAL A 252 -16.45 9.87 -14.34
CA VAL A 252 -16.01 10.25 -12.98
C VAL A 252 -16.20 9.14 -11.94
N ARG A 253 -16.97 8.11 -12.26
CA ARG A 253 -17.28 6.97 -11.38
C ARG A 253 -17.21 5.67 -12.17
N VAL A 254 -16.44 4.73 -11.64
CA VAL A 254 -16.16 3.43 -12.24
C VAL A 254 -16.33 2.32 -11.20
N ARG A 255 -16.46 1.09 -11.66
CA ARG A 255 -16.61 -0.10 -10.82
C ARG A 255 -15.82 -1.24 -11.42
N LEU A 256 -15.08 -1.96 -10.57
CA LEU A 256 -14.48 -3.24 -10.90
C LEU A 256 -15.28 -4.34 -10.23
N ASP A 257 -15.66 -5.35 -11.01
CA ASP A 257 -16.36 -6.55 -10.56
C ASP A 257 -15.39 -7.74 -10.72
N PHE A 258 -15.03 -8.39 -9.62
CA PHE A 258 -14.07 -9.51 -9.55
C PHE A 258 -14.83 -10.82 -9.27
N GLU A 259 -14.81 -11.75 -10.22
CA GLU A 259 -15.47 -13.06 -10.06
C GLU A 259 -14.54 -14.03 -9.30
N THR A 260 -14.56 -13.96 -7.97
CA THR A 260 -13.64 -14.70 -7.10
C THR A 260 -14.05 -16.15 -6.84
N ASP A 261 -15.32 -16.50 -7.04
CA ASP A 261 -15.85 -17.85 -6.82
C ASP A 261 -15.03 -18.94 -7.53
N PRO A 262 -14.84 -18.91 -8.87
CA PRO A 262 -14.18 -20.03 -9.54
C PRO A 262 -12.74 -20.24 -9.07
N TYR A 263 -12.06 -19.16 -8.68
CA TYR A 263 -10.71 -19.20 -8.15
C TYR A 263 -10.65 -19.82 -6.75
N LEU A 264 -11.52 -19.36 -5.84
CA LEU A 264 -11.57 -19.86 -4.46
C LEU A 264 -12.12 -21.29 -4.41
N THR A 265 -13.11 -21.64 -5.23
CA THR A 265 -13.64 -23.00 -5.35
C THR A 265 -12.58 -23.98 -5.85
N ALA A 266 -11.81 -23.61 -6.89
CA ALA A 266 -10.73 -24.45 -7.39
C ALA A 266 -9.63 -24.68 -6.35
N LYS A 267 -9.37 -23.67 -5.50
CA LYS A 267 -8.42 -23.77 -4.39
C LYS A 267 -8.91 -24.68 -3.27
N ASN A 268 -10.20 -24.64 -2.96
CA ASN A 268 -10.83 -25.46 -1.92
C ASN A 268 -10.98 -26.94 -2.34
N ALA A 269 -10.78 -27.28 -3.62
CA ALA A 269 -10.84 -28.66 -4.11
C ALA A 269 -9.71 -29.57 -3.58
N ASP A 270 -8.59 -28.98 -3.12
CA ASP A 270 -7.40 -29.70 -2.66
C ASP A 270 -7.28 -29.84 -1.13
N GLY A 271 -8.26 -29.36 -0.34
CA GLY A 271 -8.26 -29.48 1.13
C GLY A 271 -9.49 -28.90 1.84
N ASP A 272 -9.76 -29.43 3.03
CA ASP A 272 -10.79 -28.94 3.97
C ASP A 272 -10.48 -27.49 4.37
N ASP A 273 -11.30 -26.53 3.90
CA ASP A 273 -11.15 -25.11 4.20
C ASP A 273 -11.63 -24.73 5.62
N GLY A 274 -12.06 -25.74 6.40
CA GLY A 274 -12.53 -25.60 7.77
C GLY A 274 -13.83 -24.81 7.88
N SER A 275 -14.55 -24.60 6.77
CA SER A 275 -15.83 -23.90 6.76
C SER A 275 -17.01 -24.86 6.96
N ASP A 276 -17.97 -24.47 7.80
CA ASP A 276 -19.25 -25.17 7.96
C ASP A 276 -20.18 -25.00 6.73
N ASP A 277 -19.75 -24.24 5.70
CA ASP A 277 -20.53 -23.82 4.54
C ASP A 277 -20.44 -24.77 3.34
N GLY A 278 -19.94 -25.99 3.55
CA GLY A 278 -19.94 -27.04 2.51
C GLY A 278 -18.97 -26.78 1.35
N GLY A 279 -17.90 -26.00 1.58
CA GLY A 279 -16.83 -25.71 0.63
C GLY A 279 -17.12 -24.57 -0.37
N ALA A 280 -18.25 -23.87 -0.21
CA ALA A 280 -18.56 -22.69 -1.02
C ALA A 280 -17.72 -21.47 -0.57
N PRO A 281 -17.13 -20.70 -1.51
CA PRO A 281 -16.39 -19.50 -1.14
C PRO A 281 -17.27 -18.46 -0.45
N PHE A 282 -16.81 -17.92 0.68
CA PHE A 282 -17.52 -16.86 1.42
C PHE A 282 -17.68 -15.57 0.59
N PHE A 283 -16.71 -15.27 -0.29
CA PHE A 283 -16.78 -14.16 -1.25
C PHE A 283 -16.85 -14.70 -2.68
N PRO A 284 -18.05 -14.94 -3.23
CA PRO A 284 -18.20 -15.40 -4.60
C PRO A 284 -17.91 -14.29 -5.64
N GLU A 285 -18.10 -13.03 -5.25
CA GLU A 285 -17.77 -11.85 -6.04
C GLU A 285 -17.27 -10.72 -5.12
N VAL A 286 -16.36 -9.90 -5.62
CA VAL A 286 -15.98 -8.63 -4.98
C VAL A 286 -16.25 -7.48 -5.94
N THR A 287 -16.98 -6.46 -5.48
CA THR A 287 -17.32 -5.28 -6.29
C THR A 287 -16.74 -4.02 -5.67
N VAL A 288 -15.98 -3.25 -6.45
CA VAL A 288 -15.26 -2.06 -5.98
C VAL A 288 -15.63 -0.85 -6.83
N ALA A 289 -16.44 0.05 -6.30
CA ALA A 289 -16.80 1.31 -6.94
C ALA A 289 -15.90 2.46 -6.46
N PHE A 290 -15.37 3.26 -7.38
CA PHE A 290 -14.47 4.37 -7.05
C PHE A 290 -14.56 5.53 -8.05
N ARG A 291 -13.93 6.67 -7.69
CA ARG A 291 -13.91 7.88 -8.51
C ARG A 291 -12.61 8.00 -9.30
N VAL A 292 -12.74 8.47 -10.53
CA VAL A 292 -11.62 8.75 -11.44
C VAL A 292 -11.64 10.20 -11.90
N ARG A 293 -10.48 10.70 -12.36
CA ARG A 293 -10.31 12.02 -12.96
C ARG A 293 -9.61 11.86 -14.31
N PRO A 294 -10.00 12.61 -15.34
CA PRO A 294 -9.32 12.60 -16.63
C PRO A 294 -7.80 12.79 -16.50
N GLY A 295 -7.05 12.12 -17.36
CA GLY A 295 -5.60 12.22 -17.49
C GLY A 295 -4.81 11.48 -16.40
N ARG A 296 -5.46 10.70 -15.54
CA ARG A 296 -4.80 9.95 -14.46
C ARG A 296 -4.93 8.45 -14.64
N HIS A 297 -3.87 7.74 -14.24
CA HIS A 297 -3.90 6.30 -14.06
C HIS A 297 -4.37 5.95 -12.63
N TYR A 298 -5.13 4.87 -12.52
CA TYR A 298 -5.63 4.34 -11.27
C TYR A 298 -5.31 2.85 -11.19
N HIS A 299 -4.34 2.49 -10.36
CA HIS A 299 -4.11 1.09 -9.99
C HIS A 299 -4.97 0.74 -8.78
N VAL A 300 -5.88 -0.24 -8.91
CA VAL A 300 -6.79 -0.64 -7.82
C VAL A 300 -6.66 -2.15 -7.59
N PRO A 301 -5.67 -2.58 -6.78
CA PRO A 301 -5.47 -4.00 -6.49
C PRO A 301 -6.47 -4.55 -5.46
N LEU A 302 -6.65 -5.87 -5.51
CA LEU A 302 -7.43 -6.68 -4.57
C LEU A 302 -6.48 -7.64 -3.82
N LEU A 303 -6.39 -7.48 -2.50
CA LEU A 303 -5.76 -8.46 -1.63
C LEU A 303 -6.85 -9.41 -1.14
N LEU A 304 -6.85 -10.63 -1.65
CA LEU A 304 -7.89 -11.62 -1.42
C LEU A 304 -7.42 -12.66 -0.40
N ASN A 305 -8.31 -13.08 0.48
CA ASN A 305 -8.22 -14.33 1.22
C ASN A 305 -9.62 -14.96 1.30
N PRO A 306 -9.75 -16.24 1.69
CA PRO A 306 -11.05 -16.93 1.68
C PRO A 306 -12.14 -16.28 2.53
N PHE A 307 -11.76 -15.53 3.58
CA PHE A 307 -12.68 -14.97 4.58
C PHE A 307 -12.49 -13.45 4.78
N GLY A 308 -11.75 -12.79 3.90
CA GLY A 308 -11.51 -11.36 3.94
C GLY A 308 -10.84 -10.86 2.68
N TYR A 309 -11.07 -9.60 2.34
CA TYR A 309 -10.33 -8.93 1.29
C TYR A 309 -10.06 -7.48 1.67
N SER A 310 -9.05 -6.88 1.04
CA SER A 310 -8.82 -5.44 1.10
C SER A 310 -8.49 -4.88 -0.27
N VAL A 311 -8.88 -3.63 -0.51
CA VAL A 311 -8.66 -2.90 -1.75
C VAL A 311 -8.14 -1.51 -1.40
N TYR A 312 -7.22 -1.00 -2.22
CA TYR A 312 -6.66 0.33 -2.02
C TYR A 312 -6.35 0.99 -3.36
N ARG A 313 -6.08 2.29 -3.35
CA ARG A 313 -5.59 3.01 -4.52
C ARG A 313 -4.06 2.96 -4.55
N GLY A 314 -3.51 2.21 -5.49
CA GLY A 314 -2.11 2.24 -5.86
C GLY A 314 -1.72 3.53 -6.60
N SER A 315 -0.43 3.85 -6.55
CA SER A 315 0.19 4.95 -7.30
C SER A 315 0.57 4.50 -8.71
#